data_AF-A0A0F0I5C6-F1
#
_entry.id   AF-A0A0F0I5C6-F1
#
_cell.length_a   1.000
_cell.length_b   1.000
_cell.length_c   1.000
_cell.angle_alpha   90.00
_cell.angle_beta   90.00
_cell.angle_gamma   90.00
#
_symmetry.space_group_name_H-M   'P 1'
#
loop_
_entity.id
_entity.type
_entity.pdbx_description
1 polymer ?
#
loop_
_entity_poly.entity_id
_entity_poly.type
_entity_poly.pdbx_seq_one_letter_code
_entity_poly.pdbx_strand_id
1 'polypeptide(L)'
;MDPTQSSLPDGIGASLQSPGLGDSQDDPPCSHLMGEASAVINNHKGGDTPLTGAQPAVKVLLSTGDVIIEYVPPDSSPVSPENASHRWQVLSDDLMRNSPYFRALLDPNKFSEGRDFIQQKATWRQGTTTEGGESLSDDTSIHYTLPTVRLPVDHLPQKLGVDAIELFLQVLSFNSFEEEEKAKFGGELRIQPTSLVARLIELADAFNSPYVIREALKRSGYAFGKGRIPLSRFDSSALRLSEDRIRQTIFIARFLNEYTIFQIWTHVLILTGSKFWVNGVEPPTSATVRWRYLSDGLEGKSSFLLSPPKLVVFQMLIGSAEELYYRRQCVLNTITDLQAYFLRAFGALEEPEGPNSTTASVAVTAVQSRQYQCRCGFGNSSACDAFHLGQMTRFFTLRTKTIFLGSTLIDSDFGLDSEDEDRAERTQPAGLPSDVTAIISSLKQCPDYQIDTNHNGCGVRRRFLPPLDCIERFVGDARGLLGIELQDWDNKNWPSSSGSWANRSLRRARVIDIHLSRISSVPAMSSGLSRSSSQEENARLLFTAKKRNWEA
;
A
#
# COMPACT_ATOMS: atom_id res chain seq x y z
N MET A 1 -29.24 -8.97 -65.37
CA MET A 1 -29.93 -10.21 -65.77
C MET A 1 -29.31 -11.34 -64.97
N ASP A 2 -29.98 -11.77 -63.90
CA ASP A 2 -29.74 -13.07 -63.26
C ASP A 2 -30.43 -14.18 -64.09
N PRO A 3 -30.01 -15.46 -64.02
CA PRO A 3 -30.58 -16.35 -62.98
C PRO A 3 -29.69 -17.52 -62.46
N THR A 4 -29.75 -17.71 -61.13
CA THR A 4 -30.05 -18.95 -60.33
C THR A 4 -29.26 -20.27 -60.36
N GLN A 5 -29.17 -20.82 -59.11
CA GLN A 5 -29.05 -22.21 -58.60
C GLN A 5 -27.63 -22.75 -58.33
N SER A 6 -27.33 -23.61 -57.34
CA SER A 6 -27.80 -23.91 -55.96
C SER A 6 -26.94 -25.08 -55.46
N SER A 7 -26.45 -25.11 -54.20
CA SER A 7 -26.14 -26.37 -53.49
C SER A 7 -25.90 -26.17 -51.99
N LEU A 8 -26.70 -26.88 -51.19
CA LEU A 8 -26.60 -27.26 -49.75
C LEU A 8 -25.39 -28.19 -49.49
N PRO A 9 -24.99 -28.58 -48.23
CA PRO A 9 -25.82 -28.96 -47.05
C PRO A 9 -25.23 -28.47 -45.70
N ASP A 10 -25.63 -28.81 -44.46
CA ASP A 10 -26.54 -29.77 -43.83
C ASP A 10 -26.93 -29.19 -42.45
N GLY A 11 -28.15 -29.46 -41.97
CA GLY A 11 -28.61 -29.09 -40.63
C GLY A 11 -28.81 -30.32 -39.76
N ILE A 12 -28.48 -30.22 -38.47
CA ILE A 12 -28.99 -31.12 -37.43
C ILE A 12 -29.42 -30.28 -36.22
N GLY A 13 -30.68 -30.45 -35.86
CA GLY A 13 -31.41 -29.67 -34.86
C GLY A 13 -31.15 -30.08 -33.42
N ALA A 14 -31.62 -29.19 -32.55
CA ALA A 14 -31.72 -29.38 -31.11
C ALA A 14 -32.79 -30.41 -30.72
N SER A 15 -32.57 -31.13 -29.62
CA SER A 15 -33.68 -31.60 -28.77
C SER A 15 -33.26 -31.68 -27.31
N LEU A 16 -34.14 -31.12 -26.48
CA LEU A 16 -34.21 -31.21 -25.03
C LEU A 16 -34.43 -32.64 -24.56
N GLN A 17 -33.83 -33.02 -23.43
CA GLN A 17 -34.40 -33.92 -22.41
C GLN A 17 -33.53 -33.91 -21.14
N SER A 18 -34.18 -33.67 -20.01
CA SER A 18 -33.77 -34.01 -18.64
C SER A 18 -34.92 -34.87 -18.05
N PRO A 19 -34.85 -35.45 -16.84
CA PRO A 19 -33.75 -35.99 -16.03
C PRO A 19 -34.04 -37.44 -15.53
N GLY A 20 -33.05 -38.12 -14.94
CA GLY A 20 -33.23 -39.29 -14.07
C GLY A 20 -32.06 -39.36 -13.10
N LEU A 21 -32.24 -38.99 -11.82
CA LEU A 21 -32.63 -39.86 -10.69
C LEU A 21 -31.61 -40.97 -10.40
N GLY A 22 -30.84 -40.76 -9.33
CA GLY A 22 -29.92 -41.70 -8.71
C GLY A 22 -29.40 -41.10 -7.41
N ASP A 23 -30.10 -41.43 -6.32
CA ASP A 23 -29.86 -41.05 -4.92
C ASP A 23 -28.42 -41.22 -4.44
N SER A 24 -27.98 -40.32 -3.56
CA SER A 24 -27.35 -40.64 -2.25
C SER A 24 -27.16 -39.37 -1.42
N GLN A 25 -28.18 -39.07 -0.62
CA GLN A 25 -28.13 -38.65 0.79
C GLN A 25 -26.88 -37.91 1.30
N ASP A 26 -26.98 -36.58 1.42
CA ASP A 26 -26.13 -35.74 2.27
C ASP A 26 -26.95 -35.21 3.46
N ASP A 27 -26.41 -35.38 4.67
CA ASP A 27 -26.83 -34.78 5.94
C ASP A 27 -25.56 -34.25 6.67
N PRO A 28 -25.69 -33.41 7.72
CA PRO A 28 -25.09 -32.07 7.81
C PRO A 28 -23.69 -31.98 8.47
N PRO A 29 -23.03 -30.80 8.46
CA PRO A 29 -21.69 -30.65 9.00
C PRO A 29 -21.71 -30.44 10.52
N CYS A 30 -20.98 -31.28 11.25
CA CYS A 30 -20.67 -31.07 12.67
C CYS A 30 -19.17 -31.25 12.94
N SER A 31 -18.64 -30.29 13.69
CA SER A 31 -17.34 -30.17 14.38
C SER A 31 -16.55 -31.44 14.71
N HIS A 32 -15.22 -31.38 14.57
CA HIS A 32 -14.15 -31.86 15.50
C HIS A 32 -12.79 -31.60 14.80
N LEU A 33 -11.81 -30.86 15.33
CA LEU A 33 -10.91 -31.11 16.48
C LEU A 33 -10.09 -32.41 16.41
N MET A 34 -8.76 -32.24 16.54
CA MET A 34 -7.66 -33.22 16.70
C MET A 34 -7.30 -33.98 15.41
N GLY A 35 -6.04 -34.23 15.04
CA GLY A 35 -4.78 -34.31 15.78
C GLY A 35 -4.18 -35.70 15.52
N GLU A 36 -2.93 -35.77 15.05
CA GLU A 36 -1.97 -36.93 15.11
C GLU A 36 -0.84 -36.62 14.10
N ALA A 37 0.42 -36.33 14.45
CA ALA A 37 1.36 -37.02 15.33
C ALA A 37 1.67 -38.46 14.89
N SER A 38 2.80 -38.65 14.20
CA SER A 38 3.47 -39.95 14.09
C SER A 38 4.76 -39.90 14.88
N ALA A 39 4.79 -40.75 15.90
CA ALA A 39 5.84 -40.92 16.88
C ALA A 39 7.03 -41.73 16.34
N VAL A 40 8.22 -41.42 16.84
CA VAL A 40 9.33 -42.38 16.96
C VAL A 40 9.48 -42.72 18.44
N ILE A 41 9.54 -44.02 18.68
CA ILE A 41 9.51 -44.74 19.95
C ILE A 41 10.84 -44.58 20.70
N ASN A 42 10.78 -44.32 22.02
CA ASN A 42 11.63 -45.03 22.98
C ASN A 42 11.07 -44.98 24.41
N ASN A 43 10.82 -46.18 24.95
CA ASN A 43 10.51 -46.44 26.35
C ASN A 43 11.81 -46.47 27.18
N HIS A 44 11.84 -45.81 28.34
CA HIS A 44 11.84 -46.48 29.65
C HIS A 44 12.15 -45.57 30.85
N LYS A 45 11.35 -45.80 31.91
CA LYS A 45 11.63 -45.75 33.35
C LYS A 45 11.91 -44.40 34.02
N GLY A 46 10.94 -44.05 34.87
CA GLY A 46 10.97 -42.94 35.80
C GLY A 46 12.05 -43.03 36.88
N GLY A 47 12.35 -41.83 37.37
CA GLY A 47 13.08 -41.51 38.58
C GLY A 47 12.86 -40.02 38.80
N ASP A 48 12.10 -39.67 39.85
CA ASP A 48 11.87 -38.30 40.27
C ASP A 48 13.20 -37.54 40.40
N THR A 49 13.35 -36.51 39.58
CA THR A 49 14.50 -35.58 39.63
C THR A 49 13.94 -34.16 39.70
N PRO A 50 14.41 -33.30 40.62
CA PRO A 50 13.79 -31.99 40.85
C PRO A 50 13.88 -31.12 39.59
N LEU A 51 12.79 -30.40 39.32
CA LEU A 51 12.64 -29.40 38.25
C LEU A 51 13.82 -28.43 38.22
N THR A 52 14.83 -28.76 37.41
CA THR A 52 15.91 -27.85 37.06
C THR A 52 15.36 -27.01 35.92
N GLY A 53 15.08 -25.73 36.19
CA GLY A 53 14.52 -24.80 35.20
C GLY A 53 15.31 -24.86 33.89
N ALA A 54 14.65 -25.25 32.81
CA ALA A 54 15.28 -25.36 31.50
C ALA A 54 15.85 -24.00 31.10
N GLN A 55 17.18 -23.87 31.11
CA GLN A 55 17.85 -22.68 30.59
C GLN A 55 17.44 -22.49 29.12
N PRO A 56 17.06 -21.27 28.70
CA PRO A 56 16.72 -21.01 27.30
C PRO A 56 17.90 -21.36 26.40
N ALA A 57 17.67 -22.19 25.37
CA ALA A 57 18.70 -22.63 24.44
C ALA A 57 19.36 -21.43 23.75
N VAL A 58 20.68 -21.31 23.87
CA VAL A 58 21.46 -20.26 23.20
C VAL A 58 21.66 -20.66 21.75
N LYS A 59 21.20 -19.79 20.83
CA LYS A 59 21.44 -19.98 19.39
C LYS A 59 22.81 -19.43 19.03
N VAL A 60 23.68 -20.32 18.56
CA VAL A 60 25.04 -19.94 18.15
C VAL A 60 25.00 -19.38 16.73
N LEU A 61 25.21 -18.07 16.58
CA LEU A 61 25.37 -17.43 15.25
C LEU A 61 26.83 -17.46 14.80
N LEU A 62 27.75 -17.34 15.75
CA LEU A 62 29.18 -17.50 15.56
C LEU A 62 29.74 -18.36 16.69
N SER A 63 30.39 -19.47 16.36
CA SER A 63 31.02 -20.36 17.35
C SER A 63 32.14 -19.67 18.13
N THR A 64 32.76 -18.65 17.54
CA THR A 64 33.81 -17.82 18.13
C THR A 64 33.27 -16.64 18.94
N GLY A 65 31.94 -16.47 19.03
CA GLY A 65 31.31 -15.33 19.70
C GLY A 65 31.68 -15.21 21.18
N ASP A 66 31.91 -13.99 21.63
CA ASP A 66 32.37 -13.67 22.99
C ASP A 66 31.33 -12.91 23.83
N VAL A 67 30.11 -12.77 23.32
CA VAL A 67 28.98 -12.15 24.01
C VAL A 67 27.66 -12.85 23.64
N ILE A 68 26.75 -12.93 24.60
CA ILE A 68 25.36 -13.35 24.40
C ILE A 68 24.47 -12.11 24.36
N ILE A 69 23.69 -11.97 23.30
CA ILE A 69 22.61 -10.98 23.24
C ILE A 69 21.30 -11.65 23.68
N GLU A 70 20.66 -11.10 24.71
CA GLU A 70 19.41 -11.60 25.27
C GLU A 70 18.24 -10.66 24.92
N TYR A 71 17.15 -11.23 24.41
CA TYR A 71 15.90 -10.54 24.14
C TYR A 71 14.76 -11.23 24.89
N VAL A 72 13.99 -10.46 25.66
CA VAL A 72 12.81 -10.95 26.39
C VAL A 72 11.58 -10.28 25.76
N PRO A 73 10.65 -11.03 25.14
CA PRO A 73 9.44 -10.44 24.61
C PRO A 73 8.59 -9.76 25.70
N PRO A 74 7.98 -8.59 25.44
CA PRO A 74 7.25 -7.83 26.47
C PRO A 74 5.97 -8.55 26.97
N ASP A 75 5.41 -9.46 26.18
CA ASP A 75 4.20 -10.23 26.54
C ASP A 75 4.53 -11.60 27.18
N SER A 76 5.77 -11.79 27.68
CA SER A 76 6.19 -13.06 28.29
C SER A 76 5.54 -13.28 29.66
N SER A 77 4.34 -13.85 29.67
CA SER A 77 3.76 -14.44 30.88
C SER A 77 4.56 -15.71 31.23
N PRO A 78 4.98 -15.92 32.49
CA PRO A 78 5.91 -17.00 32.89
C PRO A 78 5.34 -18.43 32.77
N VAL A 79 4.15 -18.59 32.19
CA VAL A 79 3.38 -19.84 32.17
C VAL A 79 3.43 -20.55 30.81
N SER A 80 4.04 -19.96 29.76
CA SER A 80 4.18 -20.62 28.45
C SER A 80 5.64 -20.71 27.97
N PRO A 81 6.14 -21.92 27.61
CA PRO A 81 7.50 -22.14 27.12
C PRO A 81 7.79 -21.49 25.76
N GLU A 82 6.76 -21.05 25.02
CA GLU A 82 6.90 -20.34 23.75
C GLU A 82 7.32 -18.85 23.90
N ASN A 83 7.25 -18.31 25.13
CA ASN A 83 7.64 -16.93 25.45
C ASN A 83 9.02 -16.85 26.14
N ALA A 84 9.88 -17.84 25.93
CA ALA A 84 11.20 -17.90 26.53
C ALA A 84 12.10 -16.77 26.03
N SER A 85 13.01 -16.28 26.89
CA SER A 85 14.04 -15.33 26.49
C SER A 85 14.89 -15.92 25.36
N HIS A 86 15.09 -15.16 24.30
CA HIS A 86 15.89 -15.57 23.15
C HIS A 86 17.33 -15.10 23.34
N ARG A 87 18.29 -15.99 23.09
CA ARG A 87 19.72 -15.74 23.32
C ARG A 87 20.52 -16.07 22.06
N TRP A 88 21.36 -15.15 21.62
CA TRP A 88 22.25 -15.34 20.48
C TRP A 88 23.71 -15.10 20.85
N GLN A 89 24.60 -16.05 20.53
CA GLN A 89 26.04 -15.88 20.69
C GLN A 89 26.63 -15.19 19.45
N VAL A 90 27.28 -14.05 19.66
CA VAL A 90 27.86 -13.19 18.60
C VAL A 90 29.21 -12.62 19.04
N LEU A 91 29.95 -12.01 18.10
CA LEU A 91 31.19 -11.31 18.40
C LEU A 91 30.93 -9.84 18.76
N SER A 92 31.37 -9.44 19.95
CA SER A 92 31.26 -8.06 20.44
C SER A 92 31.97 -7.06 19.53
N ASP A 93 33.13 -7.43 18.97
CA ASP A 93 33.89 -6.59 18.05
C ASP A 93 33.10 -6.27 16.76
N ASP A 94 32.34 -7.22 16.23
CA ASP A 94 31.48 -7.02 15.06
C ASP A 94 30.30 -6.11 15.36
N LEU A 95 29.66 -6.30 16.52
CA LEU A 95 28.59 -5.41 16.98
C LEU A 95 29.09 -3.97 17.10
N MET A 96 30.22 -3.76 17.78
CA MET A 96 30.82 -2.42 17.97
C MET A 96 31.29 -1.80 16.65
N ARG A 97 31.75 -2.61 15.68
CA ARG A 97 32.17 -2.11 14.37
C ARG A 97 30.96 -1.66 13.54
N ASN A 98 29.90 -2.45 13.55
CA ASN A 98 28.78 -2.30 12.62
C ASN A 98 27.56 -1.56 13.20
N SER A 99 27.54 -1.29 14.50
CA SER A 99 26.51 -0.49 15.16
C SER A 99 27.12 0.55 16.12
N PRO A 100 26.92 1.85 15.87
CA PRO A 100 27.24 2.92 16.82
C PRO A 100 26.54 2.77 18.17
N TYR A 101 25.34 2.17 18.19
CA TYR A 101 24.62 1.88 19.43
C TYR A 101 25.40 0.88 20.28
N PHE A 102 25.76 -0.29 19.73
CA PHE A 102 26.53 -1.29 20.48
C PHE A 102 27.95 -0.80 20.81
N ARG A 103 28.56 0.01 19.94
CA ARG A 103 29.83 0.68 20.26
C ARG A 103 29.72 1.54 21.50
N ALA A 104 28.62 2.27 21.66
CA ALA A 104 28.40 3.09 22.84
C ALA A 104 28.07 2.21 24.06
N LEU A 105 27.13 1.27 23.92
CA LEU A 105 26.68 0.39 24.99
C LEU A 105 27.80 -0.44 25.62
N LEU A 106 28.71 -0.96 24.78
CA LEU A 106 29.82 -1.83 25.21
C LEU A 106 31.11 -1.05 25.55
N ASP A 107 31.10 0.28 25.48
CA ASP A 107 32.25 1.11 25.84
C ASP A 107 32.33 1.27 27.38
N PRO A 108 33.40 0.80 28.03
CA PRO A 108 33.55 0.86 29.49
C PRO A 108 33.57 2.29 30.03
N ASN A 109 33.89 3.28 29.20
CA ASN A 109 33.99 4.67 29.63
C ASN A 109 32.66 5.43 29.53
N LYS A 110 31.66 4.88 28.83
CA LYS A 110 30.41 5.59 28.55
C LYS A 110 29.24 5.11 29.40
N PHE A 111 29.09 3.81 29.56
CA PHE A 111 27.93 3.20 30.23
C PHE A 111 28.36 2.18 31.29
N SER A 112 27.51 1.98 32.31
CA SER A 112 27.68 0.92 33.32
C SER A 112 27.74 -0.45 32.69
N GLU A 113 26.88 -0.67 31.71
CA GLU A 113 26.73 -1.89 30.93
C GLU A 113 28.05 -2.29 30.26
N GLY A 114 28.82 -1.31 29.75
CA GLY A 114 30.14 -1.54 29.18
C GLY A 114 31.19 -1.94 30.22
N ARG A 115 31.14 -1.38 31.44
CA ARG A 115 32.04 -1.79 32.54
C ARG A 115 31.73 -3.20 33.01
N ASP A 116 30.45 -3.50 33.20
CA ASP A 116 29.96 -4.81 33.61
C ASP A 116 30.33 -5.87 32.57
N PHE A 117 30.18 -5.55 31.28
CA PHE A 117 30.60 -6.41 30.18
C PHE A 117 32.10 -6.71 30.22
N ILE A 118 32.96 -5.69 30.38
CA ILE A 118 34.42 -5.90 30.46
C ILE A 118 34.79 -6.71 31.69
N GLN A 119 34.14 -6.50 32.83
CA GLN A 119 34.37 -7.29 34.04
C GLN A 119 33.99 -8.76 33.82
N GLN A 120 32.81 -9.04 33.27
CA GLN A 120 32.37 -10.40 32.93
C GLN A 120 33.32 -11.07 31.93
N LYS A 121 33.75 -10.33 30.90
CA LYS A 121 34.70 -10.81 29.88
C LYS A 121 36.06 -11.14 30.48
N ALA A 122 36.55 -10.34 31.44
CA ALA A 122 37.82 -10.58 32.12
C ALA A 122 37.76 -11.83 33.00
N THR A 123 36.68 -11.99 33.78
CA THR A 123 36.43 -13.19 34.60
C THR A 123 36.38 -14.46 33.73
N TRP A 124 35.69 -14.38 32.59
CA TRP A 124 35.59 -15.50 31.65
C TRP A 124 36.96 -15.89 31.05
N ARG A 125 37.77 -14.90 30.63
CA ARG A 125 39.11 -15.15 30.09
C ARG A 125 40.07 -15.74 31.12
N GLN A 126 39.96 -15.33 32.39
CA GLN A 126 40.77 -15.89 33.46
C GLN A 126 40.40 -17.34 33.75
N GLY A 127 39.10 -17.66 33.79
CA GLY A 127 38.62 -19.03 33.99
C GLY A 127 39.10 -20.02 32.93
N THR A 128 39.17 -19.62 31.66
CA THR A 128 39.63 -20.47 30.55
C THR A 128 41.15 -20.71 30.52
N THR A 129 41.96 -19.85 31.15
CA THR A 129 43.42 -20.01 31.20
C THR A 129 43.93 -20.86 32.37
N THR A 130 43.09 -21.20 33.34
CA THR A 130 43.50 -21.95 34.55
C THR A 130 43.31 -23.47 34.45
N GLU A 131 42.75 -24.00 33.36
CA GLU A 131 42.62 -25.46 33.13
C GLU A 131 43.89 -26.07 32.53
N GLY A 132 45.01 -25.84 33.23
CA GLY A 132 46.32 -26.41 32.94
C GLY A 132 46.98 -26.97 34.20
N GLY A 133 46.21 -27.64 35.06
CA GLY A 133 46.77 -28.31 36.24
C GLY A 133 45.75 -28.61 37.32
N GLU A 134 45.60 -29.91 37.60
CA GLU A 134 45.07 -30.53 38.82
C GLU A 134 43.55 -30.67 38.97
N SER A 135 43.12 -31.94 38.93
CA SER A 135 41.80 -32.41 39.31
C SER A 135 41.52 -32.24 40.81
N LEU A 136 40.29 -31.85 41.13
CA LEU A 136 39.33 -32.48 42.06
C LEU A 136 38.49 -31.41 42.78
N SER A 137 37.18 -31.38 42.52
CA SER A 137 36.12 -31.36 43.55
C SER A 137 34.75 -31.11 42.90
N ASP A 138 33.79 -31.97 43.23
CA ASP A 138 32.34 -31.81 43.02
C ASP A 138 31.85 -30.41 43.41
N ASP A 139 31.53 -29.57 42.41
CA ASP A 139 30.39 -28.63 42.45
C ASP A 139 30.04 -28.24 41.00
N THR A 140 29.46 -29.22 40.30
CA THR A 140 29.21 -29.22 38.86
C THR A 140 28.02 -28.34 38.49
N SER A 141 28.12 -27.01 38.65
CA SER A 141 27.19 -26.05 38.00
C SER A 141 27.65 -24.58 37.94
N ILE A 142 28.96 -24.28 38.07
CA ILE A 142 29.47 -22.96 37.67
C ILE A 142 29.51 -22.93 36.14
N HIS A 143 28.34 -22.73 35.53
CA HIS A 143 28.19 -22.54 34.10
C HIS A 143 29.11 -21.39 33.67
N TYR A 144 30.14 -21.72 32.90
CA TYR A 144 30.93 -20.84 32.04
C TYR A 144 30.00 -20.05 31.12
N THR A 145 29.36 -19.02 31.64
CA THR A 145 28.37 -18.23 30.93
C THR A 145 29.07 -17.03 30.32
N LEU A 146 29.05 -16.97 28.99
CA LEU A 146 29.54 -15.81 28.25
C LEU A 146 28.87 -14.53 28.77
N PRO A 147 29.55 -13.38 28.73
CA PRO A 147 28.96 -12.10 29.09
C PRO A 147 27.62 -11.89 28.38
N THR A 148 26.58 -11.50 29.10
CA THR A 148 25.22 -11.40 28.56
C THR A 148 24.73 -9.96 28.58
N VAL A 149 24.26 -9.48 27.43
CA VAL A 149 23.77 -8.11 27.22
C VAL A 149 22.31 -8.16 26.80
N ARG A 150 21.44 -7.47 27.56
CA ARG A 150 19.99 -7.43 27.29
C ARG A 150 19.64 -6.29 26.33
N LEU A 151 18.80 -6.58 25.35
CA LEU A 151 18.26 -5.55 24.46
C LEU A 151 17.14 -4.76 25.15
N PRO A 152 17.13 -3.42 25.03
CA PRO A 152 16.04 -2.62 25.59
C PRO A 152 14.77 -2.85 24.77
N VAL A 153 13.71 -3.32 25.45
CA VAL A 153 12.42 -3.66 24.82
C VAL A 153 11.48 -2.45 24.78
N ASP A 154 11.66 -1.50 25.70
CA ASP A 154 10.73 -0.39 25.95
C ASP A 154 10.62 0.63 24.81
N HIS A 155 11.63 0.69 23.94
CA HIS A 155 11.69 1.64 22.81
C HIS A 155 11.46 0.98 21.46
N LEU A 156 11.32 -0.35 21.45
CA LEU A 156 11.16 -1.14 20.24
C LEU A 156 9.66 -1.30 19.95
N PRO A 157 9.20 -1.10 18.70
CA PRO A 157 7.83 -1.42 18.32
C PRO A 157 7.49 -2.85 18.76
N GLN A 158 6.34 -3.02 19.43
CA GLN A 158 5.88 -4.25 20.11
C GLN A 158 5.81 -5.51 19.22
N LYS A 159 6.14 -5.41 17.92
CA LYS A 159 6.02 -6.45 16.88
C LYS A 159 7.25 -6.57 15.96
N LEU A 160 8.46 -6.28 16.43
CA LEU A 160 9.68 -6.50 15.63
C LEU A 160 9.95 -7.99 15.35
N GLY A 161 9.62 -8.87 16.30
CA GLY A 161 9.72 -10.31 16.16
C GLY A 161 11.16 -10.84 16.19
N VAL A 162 11.29 -12.05 16.74
CA VAL A 162 12.56 -12.72 17.04
C VAL A 162 13.41 -12.91 15.78
N ASP A 163 12.78 -13.33 14.67
CA ASP A 163 13.46 -13.55 13.39
C ASP A 163 14.14 -12.29 12.84
N ALA A 164 13.57 -11.11 13.09
CA ALA A 164 14.14 -9.85 12.60
C ALA A 164 15.40 -9.48 13.40
N ILE A 165 15.38 -9.73 14.71
CA ILE A 165 16.54 -9.52 15.60
C ILE A 165 17.65 -10.48 15.23
N GLU A 166 17.32 -11.75 15.01
CA GLU A 166 18.29 -12.74 14.55
C GLU A 166 18.94 -12.32 13.22
N LEU A 167 18.12 -11.97 12.22
CA LEU A 167 18.63 -11.52 10.92
C LEU A 167 19.50 -10.26 11.05
N PHE A 168 19.11 -9.33 11.92
CA PHE A 168 19.87 -8.13 12.22
C PHE A 168 21.25 -8.47 12.77
N LEU A 169 21.33 -9.35 13.78
CA LEU A 169 22.59 -9.80 14.36
C LEU A 169 23.46 -10.57 13.36
N GLN A 170 22.86 -11.39 12.49
CA GLN A 170 23.57 -12.06 11.40
C GLN A 170 24.18 -11.05 10.41
N VAL A 171 23.45 -9.98 10.03
CA VAL A 171 23.99 -8.94 9.16
C VAL A 171 25.16 -8.20 9.84
N LEU A 172 25.05 -7.88 11.14
CA LEU A 172 26.16 -7.25 11.88
C LEU A 172 27.37 -8.18 12.00
N SER A 173 27.17 -9.49 12.01
CA SER A 173 28.23 -10.50 12.14
C SER A 173 28.82 -10.95 10.80
N PHE A 174 28.34 -10.39 9.68
CA PHE A 174 28.65 -10.87 8.33
C PHE A 174 30.15 -10.92 7.99
N ASN A 175 30.96 -10.02 8.57
CA ASN A 175 32.39 -9.97 8.27
C ASN A 175 33.17 -11.14 8.87
N SER A 176 32.62 -11.79 9.89
CA SER A 176 33.26 -12.92 10.58
C SER A 176 32.77 -14.28 10.08
N PHE A 177 31.85 -14.32 9.12
CA PHE A 177 31.47 -15.55 8.44
C PHE A 177 32.57 -16.03 7.50
N GLU A 178 32.67 -17.35 7.35
CA GLU A 178 33.49 -17.97 6.30
C GLU A 178 32.89 -17.68 4.91
N GLU A 179 33.68 -17.78 3.85
CA GLU A 179 33.21 -17.43 2.49
C GLU A 179 32.00 -18.26 2.02
N GLU A 180 31.94 -19.55 2.40
CA GLU A 180 30.77 -20.41 2.12
C GLU A 180 29.52 -19.93 2.85
N GLU A 181 29.66 -19.57 4.13
CA GLU A 181 28.58 -19.03 4.96
C GLU A 181 28.09 -17.68 4.43
N LYS A 182 29.01 -16.81 3.97
CA LYS A 182 28.66 -15.53 3.33
C LYS A 182 27.84 -15.74 2.07
N ALA A 183 28.22 -16.70 1.22
CA ALA A 183 27.49 -17.01 -0.01
C ALA A 183 26.09 -17.56 0.30
N LYS A 184 25.99 -18.50 1.25
CA LYS A 184 24.71 -19.05 1.72
C LYS A 184 23.80 -17.97 2.29
N PHE A 185 24.33 -17.16 3.21
CA PHE A 185 23.61 -16.06 3.83
C PHE A 185 23.14 -15.02 2.80
N GLY A 186 23.99 -14.66 1.83
CA GLY A 186 23.62 -13.76 0.74
C GLY A 186 22.46 -14.29 -0.10
N GLY A 187 22.47 -15.59 -0.41
CA GLY A 187 21.38 -16.27 -1.11
C GLY A 187 20.07 -16.28 -0.32
N GLU A 188 20.14 -16.53 0.99
CA GLU A 188 18.98 -16.50 1.89
C GLU A 188 18.42 -15.08 2.05
N LEU A 189 19.30 -14.09 2.29
CA LEU A 189 18.93 -12.68 2.45
C LEU A 189 18.19 -12.15 1.22
N ARG A 190 18.64 -12.54 0.02
CA ARG A 190 18.05 -12.13 -1.26
C ARG A 190 16.55 -12.41 -1.36
N ILE A 191 16.09 -13.52 -0.78
CA ILE A 191 14.72 -14.05 -0.93
C ILE A 191 13.86 -13.84 0.33
N GLN A 192 14.35 -13.12 1.33
CA GLN A 192 13.59 -12.86 2.56
C GLN A 192 12.30 -12.09 2.27
N PRO A 193 11.20 -12.36 3.00
CA PRO A 193 9.93 -11.68 2.77
C PRO A 193 10.02 -10.19 3.13
N THR A 194 9.25 -9.36 2.43
CA THR A 194 9.22 -7.90 2.65
C THR A 194 8.86 -7.54 4.09
N SER A 195 8.04 -8.34 4.76
CA SER A 195 7.67 -8.13 6.16
C SER A 195 8.86 -8.30 7.11
N LEU A 196 9.77 -9.23 6.85
CA LEU A 196 10.98 -9.43 7.65
C LEU A 196 11.99 -8.32 7.37
N VAL A 197 12.21 -7.97 6.10
CA VAL A 197 13.17 -6.92 5.72
C VAL A 197 12.71 -5.53 6.17
N ALA A 198 11.40 -5.24 6.16
CA ALA A 198 10.89 -3.99 6.70
C ALA A 198 11.17 -3.87 8.21
N ARG A 199 11.00 -4.96 8.98
CA ARG A 199 11.35 -5.02 10.41
C ARG A 199 12.86 -4.92 10.65
N LEU A 200 13.67 -5.52 9.77
CA LEU A 200 15.14 -5.36 9.79
C LEU A 200 15.55 -3.89 9.63
N ILE A 201 14.90 -3.13 8.74
CA ILE A 201 15.17 -1.70 8.56
C ILE A 201 14.74 -0.89 9.79
N GLU A 202 13.64 -1.26 10.46
CA GLU A 202 13.25 -0.65 11.75
C GLU A 202 14.34 -0.84 12.82
N LEU A 203 14.87 -2.06 12.94
CA LEU A 203 15.99 -2.35 13.86
C LEU A 203 17.24 -1.56 13.48
N ALA A 204 17.51 -1.43 12.19
CA ALA A 204 18.65 -0.68 11.68
C ALA A 204 18.61 0.76 12.18
N ASP A 205 17.44 1.42 12.14
CA ASP A 205 17.31 2.78 12.63
C ASP A 205 17.31 2.85 14.16
N ALA A 206 16.63 1.92 14.85
CA ALA A 206 16.61 1.86 16.31
C ALA A 206 18.02 1.69 16.91
N PHE A 207 18.87 0.89 16.25
CA PHE A 207 20.25 0.61 16.66
C PHE A 207 21.31 1.36 15.83
N ASN A 208 20.90 2.42 15.12
CA ASN A 208 21.75 3.34 14.37
C ASN A 208 22.74 2.68 13.38
N SER A 209 22.32 1.59 12.73
CA SER A 209 23.09 0.81 11.75
C SER A 209 22.48 0.75 10.34
N PRO A 210 21.81 1.81 9.81
CA PRO A 210 21.15 1.75 8.51
C PRO A 210 22.12 1.51 7.35
N TYR A 211 23.38 1.96 7.46
CA TYR A 211 24.37 1.76 6.39
C TYR A 211 24.71 0.28 6.19
N VAL A 212 24.97 -0.46 7.27
CA VAL A 212 25.37 -1.87 7.20
C VAL A 212 24.23 -2.72 6.62
N ILE A 213 23.00 -2.46 7.05
CA ILE A 213 21.81 -3.15 6.52
C ILE A 213 21.60 -2.83 5.04
N ARG A 214 21.73 -1.55 4.64
CA ARG A 214 21.61 -1.13 3.24
C ARG A 214 22.65 -1.81 2.35
N GLU A 215 23.90 -1.83 2.78
CA GLU A 215 24.98 -2.48 2.04
C GLU A 215 24.77 -3.99 1.93
N ALA A 216 24.32 -4.66 3.00
CA ALA A 216 24.02 -6.09 2.96
C ALA A 216 22.89 -6.43 1.98
N LEU A 217 21.81 -5.65 1.98
CA LEU A 217 20.68 -5.82 1.05
C LEU A 217 21.08 -5.53 -0.40
N LYS A 218 21.89 -4.50 -0.65
CA LYS A 218 22.42 -4.19 -1.99
C LYS A 218 23.36 -5.27 -2.50
N ARG A 219 24.31 -5.69 -1.67
CA ARG A 219 25.28 -6.74 -1.99
C ARG A 219 24.61 -8.08 -2.32
N SER A 220 23.57 -8.44 -1.58
CA SER A 220 22.78 -9.66 -1.84
C SER A 220 21.85 -9.55 -3.05
N GLY A 221 21.67 -8.34 -3.61
CA GLY A 221 20.73 -8.10 -4.70
C GLY A 221 19.29 -8.42 -4.28
N TYR A 222 18.87 -7.91 -3.12
CA TYR A 222 17.57 -8.20 -2.50
C TYR A 222 16.41 -8.11 -3.51
N ALA A 223 15.63 -9.19 -3.61
CA ALA A 223 14.62 -9.37 -4.66
C ALA A 223 13.17 -9.12 -4.17
N PHE A 224 12.99 -8.52 -2.98
CA PHE A 224 11.65 -8.27 -2.40
C PHE A 224 10.82 -9.55 -2.19
N GLY A 225 11.50 -10.64 -1.82
CA GLY A 225 10.92 -11.95 -1.53
C GLY A 225 10.86 -12.91 -2.72
N LYS A 226 10.22 -14.07 -2.53
CA LYS A 226 10.11 -15.15 -3.54
C LYS A 226 9.05 -14.89 -4.64
N GLY A 227 8.64 -13.64 -4.84
CA GLY A 227 7.51 -13.29 -5.71
C GLY A 227 7.86 -13.31 -7.21
N ARG A 228 6.89 -13.68 -8.06
CA ARG A 228 6.98 -13.58 -9.53
C ARG A 228 6.47 -12.24 -10.10
N ILE A 229 6.02 -11.33 -9.23
CA ILE A 229 5.42 -10.06 -9.66
C ILE A 229 6.54 -9.10 -10.09
N PRO A 230 6.49 -8.54 -11.31
CA PRO A 230 7.44 -7.52 -11.73
C PRO A 230 7.44 -6.34 -10.78
N LEU A 231 8.62 -5.96 -10.28
CA LEU A 231 8.76 -4.83 -9.35
C LEU A 231 9.03 -3.50 -10.05
N SER A 232 9.59 -3.55 -11.25
CA SER A 232 10.05 -2.40 -12.03
C SER A 232 9.05 -1.92 -13.07
N ARG A 233 7.91 -2.62 -13.21
CA ARG A 233 6.82 -2.26 -14.11
C ARG A 233 5.49 -2.53 -13.44
N PHE A 234 4.55 -1.61 -13.62
CA PHE A 234 3.19 -1.79 -13.15
C PHE A 234 2.50 -2.91 -13.94
N ASP A 235 1.83 -3.79 -13.20
CA ASP A 235 0.95 -4.83 -13.71
C ASP A 235 -0.26 -4.96 -12.78
N SER A 236 -1.43 -5.25 -13.35
CA SER A 236 -2.68 -5.34 -12.59
C SER A 236 -2.66 -6.44 -11.51
N SER A 237 -1.77 -7.44 -11.61
CA SER A 237 -1.60 -8.43 -10.54
C SER A 237 -1.08 -7.82 -9.23
N ALA A 238 -0.37 -6.68 -9.28
CA ALA A 238 0.11 -5.97 -8.10
C ALA A 238 -1.04 -5.42 -7.24
N LEU A 239 -2.19 -5.11 -7.84
CA LEU A 239 -3.38 -4.62 -7.14
C LEU A 239 -4.02 -5.69 -6.23
N ARG A 240 -3.70 -6.97 -6.43
CA ARG A 240 -4.22 -8.09 -5.61
C ARG A 240 -3.44 -8.31 -4.32
N LEU A 241 -2.36 -7.56 -4.11
CA LEU A 241 -1.54 -7.70 -2.92
C LEU A 241 -2.16 -6.98 -1.73
N SER A 242 -1.83 -7.45 -0.54
CA SER A 242 -2.23 -6.76 0.68
C SER A 242 -1.58 -5.38 0.77
N GLU A 243 -2.32 -4.43 1.33
CA GLU A 243 -1.84 -3.06 1.55
C GLU A 243 -0.53 -3.04 2.36
N ASP A 244 -0.42 -3.86 3.41
CA ASP A 244 0.80 -3.99 4.20
C ASP A 244 2.00 -4.40 3.34
N ARG A 245 1.82 -5.31 2.36
CA ARG A 245 2.90 -5.72 1.45
C ARG A 245 3.30 -4.61 0.48
N ILE A 246 2.33 -3.87 -0.06
CA ILE A 246 2.57 -2.69 -0.92
C ILE A 246 3.39 -1.66 -0.14
N ARG A 247 2.95 -1.33 1.06
CA ARG A 247 3.60 -0.36 1.96
C ARG A 247 5.02 -0.76 2.37
N GLN A 248 5.23 -2.02 2.76
CA GLN A 248 6.56 -2.55 3.04
C GLN A 248 7.49 -2.45 1.82
N THR A 249 6.96 -2.72 0.63
CA THR A 249 7.74 -2.60 -0.62
C THR A 249 8.16 -1.15 -0.87
N ILE A 250 7.25 -0.19 -0.70
CA ILE A 250 7.56 1.25 -0.79
C ILE A 250 8.64 1.64 0.23
N PHE A 251 8.48 1.20 1.48
CA PHE A 251 9.42 1.49 2.57
C PHE A 251 10.83 0.95 2.28
N ILE A 252 10.94 -0.30 1.85
CA ILE A 252 12.22 -0.93 1.50
C ILE A 252 12.82 -0.25 0.25
N ALA A 253 12.03 0.00 -0.79
CA ALA A 253 12.51 0.63 -2.02
C ALA A 253 13.09 2.02 -1.73
N ARG A 254 12.43 2.79 -0.86
CA ARG A 254 12.93 4.07 -0.39
C ARG A 254 14.24 3.93 0.38
N PHE A 255 14.32 2.95 1.28
CA PHE A 255 15.54 2.67 2.03
C PHE A 255 16.70 2.23 1.13
N LEU A 256 16.46 1.52 0.03
CA LEU A 256 17.51 1.08 -0.90
C LEU A 256 17.85 2.13 -1.97
N ASN A 257 17.07 3.21 -2.07
CA ASN A 257 17.08 4.20 -3.17
C ASN A 257 16.72 3.58 -4.54
N GLU A 258 15.80 2.61 -4.56
CA GLU A 258 15.28 1.99 -5.77
C GLU A 258 14.15 2.86 -6.37
N TYR A 259 14.53 3.90 -7.12
CA TYR A 259 13.63 4.94 -7.61
C TYR A 259 12.44 4.38 -8.42
N THR A 260 12.70 3.46 -9.36
CA THR A 260 11.66 2.88 -10.21
C THR A 260 10.67 2.06 -9.40
N ILE A 261 11.17 1.20 -8.49
CA ILE A 261 10.30 0.39 -7.63
C ILE A 261 9.47 1.33 -6.76
N PHE A 262 10.07 2.35 -6.16
CA PHE A 262 9.34 3.32 -5.35
C PHE A 262 8.19 4.01 -6.13
N GLN A 263 8.44 4.45 -7.36
CA GLN A 263 7.43 5.06 -8.23
C GLN A 263 6.30 4.07 -8.56
N ILE A 264 6.63 2.84 -9.00
CA ILE A 264 5.62 1.82 -9.33
C ILE A 264 4.75 1.48 -8.12
N TRP A 265 5.33 1.29 -6.94
CA TRP A 265 4.57 0.83 -5.79
C TRP A 265 3.77 1.96 -5.12
N THR A 266 4.22 3.21 -5.20
CA THR A 266 3.38 4.36 -4.83
C THR A 266 2.22 4.55 -5.80
N HIS A 267 2.42 4.29 -7.09
CA HIS A 267 1.34 4.23 -8.08
C HIS A 267 0.31 3.12 -7.74
N VAL A 268 0.78 1.91 -7.42
CA VAL A 268 -0.10 0.80 -6.98
C VAL A 268 -0.94 1.24 -5.77
N LEU A 269 -0.33 1.84 -4.75
CA LEU A 269 -1.04 2.30 -3.54
C LEU A 269 -2.10 3.37 -3.86
N ILE A 270 -1.80 4.30 -4.77
CA ILE A 270 -2.77 5.31 -5.25
C ILE A 270 -3.99 4.64 -5.89
N LEU A 271 -3.78 3.60 -6.70
CA LEU A 271 -4.85 2.87 -7.38
C LEU A 271 -5.67 2.01 -6.43
N THR A 272 -5.04 1.26 -5.52
CA THR A 272 -5.74 0.38 -4.57
C THR A 272 -6.50 1.15 -3.50
N GLY A 273 -6.01 2.34 -3.14
CA GLY A 273 -6.46 3.01 -1.93
C GLY A 273 -5.73 2.52 -0.69
N SER A 274 -5.97 3.18 0.44
CA SER A 274 -5.50 2.75 1.75
C SER A 274 -6.62 2.84 2.77
N LYS A 275 -6.67 1.86 3.69
CA LYS A 275 -7.54 1.89 4.87
C LYS A 275 -7.21 3.03 5.85
N PHE A 276 -6.03 3.64 5.73
CA PHE A 276 -5.60 4.75 6.56
C PHE A 276 -6.04 6.12 6.01
N TRP A 277 -6.79 6.17 4.90
CA TRP A 277 -7.26 7.41 4.27
C TRP A 277 -8.73 7.76 4.59
N VAL A 278 -9.41 6.99 5.46
CA VAL A 278 -10.88 7.00 5.61
C VAL A 278 -11.45 8.30 6.21
N ASN A 279 -10.69 9.04 7.01
CA ASN A 279 -11.09 10.34 7.59
C ASN A 279 -10.10 11.47 7.27
N GLY A 280 -9.37 11.35 6.16
CA GLY A 280 -8.06 11.98 6.02
C GLY A 280 -6.98 11.15 6.73
N VAL A 281 -5.73 11.56 6.61
CA VAL A 281 -4.62 10.76 7.12
C VAL A 281 -4.35 11.13 8.57
N GLU A 282 -5.02 10.43 9.48
CA GLU A 282 -4.86 10.62 10.91
C GLU A 282 -3.41 10.31 11.33
N PRO A 283 -2.77 11.14 12.18
CA PRO A 283 -1.42 10.90 12.63
C PRO A 283 -1.34 9.59 13.41
N PRO A 284 -0.28 8.79 13.22
CA PRO A 284 -0.16 7.50 13.88
C PRO A 284 -0.16 7.63 15.40
N THR A 285 -0.87 6.71 16.07
CA THR A 285 -0.65 6.46 17.50
C THR A 285 0.81 6.02 17.71
N SER A 286 1.43 6.43 18.82
CA SER A 286 2.90 6.37 19.05
C SER A 286 3.56 4.99 18.93
N ALA A 287 2.80 3.90 18.81
CA ALA A 287 3.28 2.52 18.75
C ALA A 287 3.17 1.86 17.35
N THR A 288 2.93 2.61 16.29
CA THR A 288 2.79 2.03 14.94
C THR A 288 4.11 1.98 14.17
N VAL A 289 4.34 0.85 13.48
CA VAL A 289 5.48 0.63 12.58
C VAL A 289 5.48 1.64 11.42
N ARG A 290 6.66 2.15 11.02
CA ARG A 290 6.76 3.32 10.12
C ARG A 290 6.27 3.05 8.70
N TRP A 291 6.30 1.82 8.21
CA TRP A 291 5.74 1.53 6.87
C TRP A 291 4.21 1.66 6.82
N ARG A 292 3.50 1.59 7.96
CA ARG A 292 2.04 1.82 7.98
C ARG A 292 1.67 3.27 7.70
N TYR A 293 2.60 4.19 7.94
CA TYR A 293 2.42 5.62 7.73
C TYR A 293 3.65 6.22 7.03
N LEU A 294 3.56 6.41 5.71
CA LEU A 294 4.68 6.89 4.91
C LEU A 294 4.97 8.37 5.24
N SER A 295 6.01 8.59 6.03
CA SER A 295 6.41 9.94 6.47
C SER A 295 6.93 10.81 5.32
N ASP A 296 7.18 12.08 5.66
CA ASP A 296 7.83 13.09 4.82
C ASP A 296 6.96 13.64 3.67
N GLY A 297 5.71 13.96 3.97
CA GLY A 297 4.78 14.58 3.02
C GLY A 297 4.13 13.61 2.04
N LEU A 298 4.50 12.33 2.07
CA LEU A 298 3.82 11.26 1.31
C LEU A 298 2.43 10.98 1.90
N GLU A 299 2.39 10.76 3.22
CA GLU A 299 1.19 10.54 4.03
C GLU A 299 1.15 11.43 5.28
N GLY A 300 2.04 12.41 5.39
CA GLY A 300 1.96 13.47 6.41
C GLY A 300 3.32 13.96 6.87
N LYS A 301 3.33 15.03 7.69
CA LYS A 301 4.56 15.53 8.32
C LYS A 301 4.84 14.71 9.57
N SER A 302 6.06 14.20 9.73
CA SER A 302 6.52 13.68 11.02
C SER A 302 6.66 14.86 11.98
N SER A 303 5.60 15.20 12.70
CA SER A 303 5.58 16.26 13.69
C SER A 303 6.19 15.77 14.99
N PHE A 304 7.53 15.77 15.06
CA PHE A 304 8.29 15.68 16.31
C PHE A 304 8.76 17.05 16.84
N LEU A 305 8.25 18.16 16.30
CA LEU A 305 8.59 19.50 16.80
C LEU A 305 7.34 20.26 17.22
N LEU A 306 7.37 20.72 18.47
CA LEU A 306 6.30 21.35 19.24
C LEU A 306 5.68 22.60 18.58
N SER A 307 4.40 22.83 18.90
CA SER A 307 3.55 24.01 18.61
C SER A 307 4.00 25.27 19.38
N PRO A 308 3.50 26.50 19.03
CA PRO A 308 2.30 27.02 19.71
C PRO A 308 1.29 27.76 18.79
N PRO A 309 0.10 28.15 19.32
CA PRO A 309 -1.15 28.26 18.56
C PRO A 309 -1.50 29.69 18.13
N LYS A 310 -2.30 29.83 17.05
CA LYS A 310 -3.44 30.77 16.93
C LYS A 310 -4.10 30.71 15.54
N LEU A 311 -5.42 30.55 15.55
CA LEU A 311 -6.44 30.98 14.58
C LEU A 311 -5.97 31.24 13.13
N VAL A 312 -6.08 30.23 12.26
CA VAL A 312 -6.61 30.38 10.89
C VAL A 312 -7.34 29.09 10.54
N VAL A 313 -8.53 28.95 11.12
CA VAL A 313 -9.43 27.83 10.84
C VAL A 313 -10.11 28.10 9.50
N PHE A 314 -10.22 27.06 8.67
CA PHE A 314 -10.97 26.92 7.42
C PHE A 314 -10.27 27.06 6.05
N GLN A 315 -9.19 27.83 5.87
CA GLN A 315 -8.44 27.83 4.59
C GLN A 315 -7.29 26.80 4.54
N MET A 316 -6.99 26.17 5.68
CA MET A 316 -5.85 25.27 5.92
C MET A 316 -6.20 23.77 5.80
N LEU A 317 -7.47 23.41 5.66
CA LEU A 317 -7.94 22.01 5.68
C LEU A 317 -7.66 21.21 4.39
N ILE A 318 -7.29 21.88 3.29
CA ILE A 318 -6.81 21.22 2.06
C ILE A 318 -5.27 21.28 1.97
N GLY A 319 -4.61 22.03 2.87
CA GLY A 319 -3.17 22.30 2.86
C GLY A 319 -2.31 21.29 3.63
N SER A 320 -2.93 20.39 4.40
CA SER A 320 -2.27 19.21 4.98
C SER A 320 -2.34 17.98 4.08
N ALA A 321 -3.02 18.08 2.93
CA ALA A 321 -3.33 16.94 2.07
C ALA A 321 -2.06 16.20 1.62
N GLU A 322 -1.99 14.96 2.06
CA GLU A 322 -0.96 13.97 1.80
C GLU A 322 -0.85 13.70 0.30
N GLU A 323 0.36 13.70 -0.27
CA GLU A 323 0.54 13.66 -1.71
C GLU A 323 -0.11 12.43 -2.36
N LEU A 324 0.03 11.24 -1.76
CA LEU A 324 -0.54 10.00 -2.31
C LEU A 324 -2.07 10.04 -2.32
N TYR A 325 -2.67 10.49 -1.21
CA TYR A 325 -4.11 10.68 -1.10
C TYR A 325 -4.62 11.74 -2.07
N TYR A 326 -3.93 12.89 -2.17
CA TYR A 326 -4.28 13.97 -3.08
C TYR A 326 -4.29 13.51 -4.55
N ARG A 327 -3.28 12.73 -4.97
CA ARG A 327 -3.23 12.17 -6.33
C ARG A 327 -4.40 11.24 -6.61
N ARG A 328 -4.73 10.35 -5.66
CA ARG A 328 -5.90 9.49 -5.77
C ARG A 328 -7.17 10.30 -5.91
N GLN A 329 -7.36 11.31 -5.06
CA GLN A 329 -8.55 12.15 -5.11
C GLN A 329 -8.67 12.89 -6.45
N CYS A 330 -7.55 13.36 -7.02
CA CYS A 330 -7.54 13.96 -8.35
C CYS A 330 -8.02 12.97 -9.44
N VAL A 331 -7.63 11.70 -9.37
CA VAL A 331 -8.08 10.66 -10.30
C VAL A 331 -9.57 10.36 -10.12
N LEU A 332 -10.03 10.15 -8.88
CA LEU A 332 -11.44 9.90 -8.58
C LEU A 332 -12.32 11.08 -9.00
N ASN A 333 -11.90 12.32 -8.69
CA ASN A 333 -12.60 13.53 -9.11
C ASN A 333 -12.67 13.66 -10.64
N THR A 334 -11.63 13.21 -11.35
CA THR A 334 -11.61 13.22 -12.82
C THR A 334 -12.63 12.23 -13.40
N ILE A 335 -12.75 11.04 -12.80
CA ILE A 335 -13.78 10.06 -13.18
C ILE A 335 -15.18 10.63 -12.89
N THR A 336 -15.39 11.20 -11.70
CA THR A 336 -16.66 11.83 -11.32
C THR A 336 -17.03 13.00 -12.26
N ASP A 337 -16.06 13.84 -12.62
CA ASP A 337 -16.25 14.95 -13.56
C ASP A 337 -16.69 14.47 -14.95
N LEU A 338 -16.13 13.37 -15.45
CA LEU A 338 -16.57 12.73 -16.70
C LEU A 338 -18.03 12.28 -16.62
N GLN A 339 -18.44 11.64 -15.52
CA GLN A 339 -19.82 11.21 -15.31
C GLN A 339 -20.76 12.41 -15.20
N ALA A 340 -20.37 13.43 -14.44
CA ALA A 340 -21.13 14.67 -14.26
C ALA A 340 -21.26 15.44 -15.57
N TYR A 341 -20.24 15.43 -16.44
CA TYR A 341 -20.32 16.03 -17.78
C TYR A 341 -21.45 15.42 -18.60
N PHE A 342 -21.50 14.09 -18.70
CA PHE A 342 -22.59 13.45 -19.44
C PHE A 342 -23.93 13.65 -18.74
N LEU A 343 -24.01 13.62 -17.41
CA LEU A 343 -25.27 13.88 -16.70
C LEU A 343 -25.78 15.31 -16.97
N ARG A 344 -24.89 16.32 -16.98
CA ARG A 344 -25.20 17.71 -17.40
C ARG A 344 -25.63 17.78 -18.86
N ALA A 345 -24.87 17.14 -19.75
CA ALA A 345 -25.20 17.08 -21.17
C ALA A 345 -26.57 16.41 -21.41
N PHE A 346 -26.98 15.49 -20.52
CA PHE A 346 -28.25 14.85 -20.18
C PHE A 346 -29.44 15.70 -19.66
N GLY A 347 -29.15 16.87 -19.07
CA GLY A 347 -30.12 17.67 -18.34
C GLY A 347 -30.40 17.19 -16.90
N ALA A 348 -29.53 16.36 -16.32
CA ALA A 348 -29.65 15.90 -14.92
C ALA A 348 -29.18 16.94 -13.89
N LEU A 349 -28.35 17.87 -14.32
CA LEU A 349 -27.62 18.82 -13.49
C LEU A 349 -27.67 20.18 -14.18
N GLU A 350 -27.86 21.25 -13.42
CA GLU A 350 -27.86 22.62 -13.93
C GLU A 350 -26.47 23.02 -14.42
N GLU A 351 -26.40 23.84 -15.49
CA GLU A 351 -25.14 24.48 -15.89
C GLU A 351 -24.74 25.48 -14.79
N PRO A 352 -23.51 25.42 -14.25
CA PRO A 352 -23.05 26.43 -13.32
C PRO A 352 -23.03 27.78 -14.05
N GLU A 353 -23.79 28.75 -13.54
CA GLU A 353 -23.90 30.10 -14.10
C GLU A 353 -22.49 30.68 -14.37
N GLY A 354 -22.19 30.92 -15.65
CA GLY A 354 -20.97 31.62 -16.04
C GLY A 354 -21.00 33.08 -15.59
N PRO A 355 -19.86 33.70 -15.27
CA PRO A 355 -19.85 35.11 -14.91
C PRO A 355 -20.14 35.98 -16.14
N ASN A 356 -21.21 36.78 -16.01
CA ASN A 356 -21.60 37.95 -16.81
C ASN A 356 -22.36 37.68 -18.12
N SER A 357 -23.68 37.63 -18.01
CA SER A 357 -24.54 38.36 -18.95
C SER A 357 -25.39 39.34 -18.16
N THR A 358 -24.85 40.55 -17.99
CA THR A 358 -25.48 41.64 -17.24
C THR A 358 -26.59 42.26 -18.09
N THR A 359 -27.80 41.73 -18.00
CA THR A 359 -29.04 42.50 -18.21
C THR A 359 -30.15 41.84 -17.42
N ALA A 360 -30.57 42.52 -16.34
CA ALA A 360 -31.66 42.11 -15.48
C ALA A 360 -33.03 42.28 -16.15
N SER A 361 -34.00 41.51 -15.63
CA SER A 361 -35.45 41.63 -15.75
C SER A 361 -36.13 40.76 -16.82
N VAL A 362 -36.70 39.62 -16.42
CA VAL A 362 -38.12 39.42 -16.04
C VAL A 362 -38.31 37.94 -15.68
N ALA A 363 -38.99 37.67 -14.56
CA ALA A 363 -39.35 36.32 -14.13
C ALA A 363 -40.32 35.64 -15.12
N VAL A 364 -39.85 34.62 -15.84
CA VAL A 364 -40.59 33.46 -16.36
C VAL A 364 -39.54 32.35 -16.53
N THR A 365 -39.93 31.10 -16.28
CA THR A 365 -39.31 29.80 -16.61
C THR A 365 -38.49 29.73 -17.92
N ALA A 366 -37.40 30.47 -18.02
CA ALA A 366 -36.43 30.37 -19.10
C ALA A 366 -35.41 29.30 -18.72
N VAL A 367 -35.82 28.03 -18.80
CA VAL A 367 -34.89 26.92 -19.00
C VAL A 367 -34.04 27.31 -20.20
N GLN A 368 -32.76 27.63 -20.00
CA GLN A 368 -31.84 27.82 -21.12
C GLN A 368 -32.04 26.62 -22.05
N SER A 369 -32.32 26.88 -23.33
CA SER A 369 -32.66 25.82 -24.29
C SER A 369 -31.45 24.90 -24.46
N ARG A 370 -31.40 23.84 -23.66
CA ARG A 370 -30.36 22.82 -23.69
C ARG A 370 -30.31 22.24 -25.11
N GLN A 371 -29.10 22.18 -25.68
CA GLN A 371 -28.90 21.53 -26.96
C GLN A 371 -29.14 20.02 -26.79
N TYR A 372 -30.15 19.50 -27.50
CA TYR A 372 -30.44 18.07 -27.51
C TYR A 372 -29.24 17.27 -28.02
N GLN A 373 -28.98 16.15 -27.34
CA GLN A 373 -27.87 15.25 -27.63
C GLN A 373 -28.24 14.16 -28.63
N CYS A 374 -29.54 13.93 -28.79
CA CYS A 374 -30.13 13.10 -29.83
C CYS A 374 -29.61 13.50 -31.22
N ARG A 375 -29.22 12.49 -32.00
CA ARG A 375 -28.77 12.61 -33.40
C ARG A 375 -29.69 11.83 -34.35
N CYS A 376 -30.98 11.74 -34.03
CA CYS A 376 -31.96 11.07 -34.89
C CYS A 376 -32.03 11.81 -36.24
N GLY A 377 -31.97 11.06 -37.34
CA GLY A 377 -31.84 11.62 -38.70
C GLY A 377 -33.00 12.49 -39.17
N PHE A 378 -34.14 12.47 -38.47
CA PHE A 378 -35.34 13.25 -38.78
C PHE A 378 -35.59 14.42 -37.80
N GLY A 379 -34.67 14.69 -36.88
CA GLY A 379 -34.76 15.76 -35.88
C GLY A 379 -34.44 15.27 -34.47
N ASN A 380 -34.00 16.18 -33.61
CA ASN A 380 -33.61 15.84 -32.24
C ASN A 380 -34.87 15.49 -31.41
N SER A 381 -34.79 14.42 -30.60
CA SER A 381 -35.89 13.95 -29.75
C SER A 381 -35.57 14.17 -28.27
N SER A 382 -36.40 14.94 -27.58
CA SER A 382 -36.33 15.12 -26.12
C SER A 382 -36.57 13.81 -25.36
N ALA A 383 -37.40 12.92 -25.91
CA ALA A 383 -37.67 11.60 -25.34
C ALA A 383 -36.43 10.69 -25.41
N CYS A 384 -35.64 10.78 -26.49
CA CYS A 384 -34.37 10.06 -26.60
C CYS A 384 -33.38 10.53 -25.53
N ASP A 385 -33.25 11.85 -25.32
CA ASP A 385 -32.38 12.39 -24.29
C ASP A 385 -32.81 11.98 -22.87
N ALA A 386 -34.11 12.05 -22.56
CA ALA A 386 -34.65 11.61 -21.27
C ALA A 386 -34.46 10.11 -21.03
N PHE A 387 -34.60 9.29 -22.07
CA PHE A 387 -34.31 7.86 -22.02
C PHE A 387 -32.84 7.60 -21.67
N HIS A 388 -31.91 8.24 -22.37
CA HIS A 388 -30.48 8.08 -22.09
C HIS A 388 -30.10 8.58 -20.69
N LEU A 389 -30.69 9.70 -20.25
CA LEU A 389 -30.51 10.18 -18.88
C LEU A 389 -30.95 9.12 -17.87
N GLY A 390 -32.15 8.56 -18.01
CA GLY A 390 -32.65 7.51 -17.12
C GLY A 390 -31.75 6.26 -17.10
N GLN A 391 -31.27 5.82 -18.26
CA GLN A 391 -30.35 4.67 -18.35
C GLN A 391 -28.98 4.97 -17.72
N MET A 392 -28.43 6.17 -17.91
CA MET A 392 -27.17 6.57 -17.29
C MET A 392 -27.27 6.65 -15.77
N THR A 393 -28.31 7.31 -15.25
CA THR A 393 -28.54 7.41 -13.80
C THR A 393 -28.69 6.01 -13.20
N ARG A 394 -29.47 5.14 -13.83
CA ARG A 394 -29.60 3.74 -13.41
C ARG A 394 -28.27 3.00 -13.43
N PHE A 395 -27.47 3.17 -14.49
CA PHE A 395 -26.17 2.53 -14.65
C PHE A 395 -25.18 3.01 -13.57
N PHE A 396 -25.03 4.31 -13.37
CA PHE A 396 -24.09 4.89 -12.42
C PHE A 396 -24.45 4.64 -10.95
N THR A 397 -25.74 4.63 -10.64
CA THR A 397 -26.23 4.43 -9.26
C THR A 397 -26.29 2.94 -8.90
N LEU A 398 -26.92 2.11 -9.74
CA LEU A 398 -27.22 0.72 -9.39
C LEU A 398 -26.13 -0.27 -9.82
N ARG A 399 -25.55 -0.08 -11.01
CA ARG A 399 -24.64 -1.06 -11.59
C ARG A 399 -23.19 -0.80 -11.20
N THR A 400 -22.72 0.42 -11.40
CA THR A 400 -21.32 0.75 -11.11
C THR A 400 -21.14 1.31 -9.70
N LYS A 401 -22.20 1.83 -9.07
CA LYS A 401 -22.19 2.46 -7.73
C LYS A 401 -21.15 3.58 -7.61
N THR A 402 -20.95 4.32 -8.70
CA THR A 402 -19.86 5.29 -8.84
C THR A 402 -20.28 6.74 -8.61
N ILE A 403 -21.58 7.01 -8.50
CA ILE A 403 -22.10 8.40 -8.37
C ILE A 403 -21.61 9.10 -7.07
N PHE A 404 -21.06 8.34 -6.11
CA PHE A 404 -20.55 8.81 -4.82
C PHE A 404 -19.02 8.68 -4.65
N LEU A 405 -18.24 8.49 -5.73
CA LEU A 405 -16.78 8.23 -5.65
C LEU A 405 -15.93 9.32 -4.96
N GLY A 406 -16.50 10.48 -4.60
CA GLY A 406 -15.75 11.56 -3.93
C GLY A 406 -16.59 12.70 -3.34
N SER A 407 -17.84 12.47 -2.94
CA SER A 407 -18.77 13.45 -2.36
C SER A 407 -18.62 14.88 -2.90
N THR A 408 -18.98 15.09 -4.17
CA THR A 408 -19.26 16.42 -4.73
C THR A 408 -20.56 16.48 -5.53
N LEU A 409 -21.37 15.41 -5.53
CA LEU A 409 -22.64 15.38 -6.27
C LEU A 409 -23.88 15.30 -5.38
N ILE A 410 -23.76 14.88 -4.12
CA ILE A 410 -24.88 14.82 -3.17
C ILE A 410 -24.31 15.13 -1.78
N ASP A 411 -24.96 16.04 -1.07
CA ASP A 411 -24.66 16.44 0.30
C ASP A 411 -24.51 15.23 1.22
N SER A 412 -23.58 15.31 2.18
CA SER A 412 -23.33 14.27 3.18
C SER A 412 -24.52 14.02 4.12
N ASP A 413 -25.60 14.80 3.98
CA ASP A 413 -26.79 14.78 4.83
C ASP A 413 -27.95 13.93 4.27
N PHE A 414 -27.73 13.17 3.18
CA PHE A 414 -28.72 12.20 2.65
C PHE A 414 -28.45 10.74 3.06
N GLY A 415 -27.83 10.53 4.23
CA GLY A 415 -27.94 9.25 4.92
C GLY A 415 -29.29 9.22 5.63
N LEU A 416 -30.22 8.38 5.17
CA LEU A 416 -31.51 8.15 5.83
C LEU A 416 -31.30 8.01 7.34
N ASP A 417 -31.91 8.91 8.11
CA ASP A 417 -32.04 8.80 9.56
C ASP A 417 -32.61 7.41 9.88
N SER A 418 -31.76 6.52 10.38
CA SER A 418 -32.21 5.46 11.29
C SER A 418 -31.57 5.76 12.63
N GLU A 419 -32.33 6.42 13.48
CA GLU A 419 -32.08 6.44 14.91
C GLU A 419 -32.16 5.00 15.41
N ASP A 420 -31.02 4.32 15.47
CA ASP A 420 -30.82 3.19 16.37
C ASP A 420 -29.38 3.29 16.88
N GLU A 421 -29.29 3.74 18.13
CA GLU A 421 -28.09 3.67 18.96
C GLU A 421 -27.69 2.20 19.10
N ASP A 422 -26.62 1.79 18.40
CA ASP A 422 -25.69 0.83 18.98
C ASP A 422 -24.31 0.90 18.34
N ARG A 423 -23.31 0.95 19.21
CA ARG A 423 -21.89 1.11 18.95
C ARG A 423 -21.31 -0.17 18.33
N ALA A 424 -21.55 -0.39 17.04
CA ALA A 424 -20.82 -1.37 16.23
C ALA A 424 -19.91 -0.66 15.23
N GLU A 425 -18.68 -1.16 15.08
CA GLU A 425 -17.72 -0.73 14.06
C GLU A 425 -18.42 -0.51 12.71
N ARG A 426 -18.33 0.71 12.15
CA ARG A 426 -18.75 1.01 10.78
C ARG A 426 -17.87 0.22 9.82
N THR A 427 -18.21 -1.06 9.66
CA THR A 427 -17.72 -1.88 8.58
C THR A 427 -18.34 -1.31 7.32
N GLN A 428 -17.51 -0.66 6.50
CA GLN A 428 -17.89 -0.25 5.14
C GLN A 428 -18.67 -1.38 4.47
N PRO A 429 -19.80 -1.09 3.78
CA PRO A 429 -20.54 -2.15 3.11
C PRO A 429 -19.61 -2.82 2.10
N ALA A 430 -19.36 -4.11 2.33
CA ALA A 430 -18.58 -4.98 1.48
C ALA A 430 -19.19 -5.00 0.07
N GLY A 431 -18.73 -4.10 -0.82
CA GLY A 431 -19.31 -4.01 -2.16
C GLY A 431 -19.00 -2.78 -3.01
N LEU A 432 -18.24 -1.79 -2.54
CA LEU A 432 -17.68 -0.77 -3.44
C LEU A 432 -16.31 -1.25 -3.96
N PRO A 433 -16.07 -1.23 -5.29
CA PRO A 433 -14.74 -1.45 -5.82
C PRO A 433 -13.80 -0.39 -5.25
N SER A 434 -12.90 -0.79 -4.35
CA SER A 434 -11.97 0.15 -3.73
C SER A 434 -10.86 0.55 -4.69
N ASP A 435 -10.55 -0.25 -5.70
CA ASP A 435 -9.49 0.06 -6.65
C ASP A 435 -9.99 0.81 -7.91
N VAL A 436 -9.20 1.78 -8.36
CA VAL A 436 -9.52 2.65 -9.51
C VAL A 436 -9.67 1.87 -10.80
N THR A 437 -8.89 0.80 -10.98
CA THR A 437 -8.91 -0.02 -12.21
C THR A 437 -10.22 -0.80 -12.34
N ALA A 438 -10.77 -1.30 -11.23
CA ALA A 438 -12.05 -1.97 -11.14
C ALA A 438 -13.20 -0.99 -11.36
N ILE A 439 -13.09 0.24 -10.86
CA ILE A 439 -14.02 1.34 -11.18
C ILE A 439 -14.08 1.59 -12.69
N ILE A 440 -12.92 1.80 -13.33
CA ILE A 440 -12.83 2.01 -14.78
C ILE A 440 -13.39 0.80 -15.53
N SER A 441 -13.01 -0.41 -15.15
CA SER A 441 -13.49 -1.66 -15.76
C SER A 441 -15.01 -1.79 -15.67
N SER A 442 -15.61 -1.42 -14.53
CA SER A 442 -17.06 -1.41 -14.33
C SER A 442 -17.75 -0.37 -15.23
N LEU A 443 -17.20 0.85 -15.30
CA LEU A 443 -17.69 1.91 -16.19
C LEU A 443 -17.62 1.53 -17.67
N LYS A 444 -16.60 0.78 -18.09
CA LYS A 444 -16.46 0.28 -19.48
C LYS A 444 -17.55 -0.73 -19.87
N GLN A 445 -18.28 -1.31 -18.90
CA GLN A 445 -19.43 -2.17 -19.16
C GLN A 445 -20.72 -1.41 -19.53
N CYS A 446 -20.66 -0.08 -19.70
CA CYS A 446 -21.80 0.77 -20.07
C CYS A 446 -22.52 0.22 -21.31
N PRO A 447 -23.77 -0.28 -21.21
CA PRO A 447 -24.47 -0.84 -22.37
C PRO A 447 -24.73 0.18 -23.48
N ASP A 448 -24.84 -0.27 -24.73
CA ASP A 448 -25.28 0.58 -25.84
C ASP A 448 -26.82 0.66 -25.84
N TYR A 449 -27.36 1.42 -24.89
CA TYR A 449 -28.80 1.62 -24.77
C TYR A 449 -29.35 2.33 -26.00
N GLN A 450 -30.47 1.84 -26.54
CA GLN A 450 -31.18 2.45 -27.66
C GLN A 450 -32.67 2.50 -27.33
N ILE A 451 -33.33 3.60 -27.71
CA ILE A 451 -34.79 3.74 -27.54
C ILE A 451 -35.54 2.95 -28.62
N ASP A 452 -35.04 2.99 -29.86
CA ASP A 452 -35.54 2.24 -31.01
C ASP A 452 -34.45 2.15 -32.12
N THR A 453 -34.79 1.51 -33.24
CA THR A 453 -33.89 1.30 -34.39
C THR A 453 -33.48 2.56 -35.14
N ASN A 454 -34.23 3.66 -35.03
CA ASN A 454 -33.92 4.93 -35.68
C ASN A 454 -32.87 5.74 -34.90
N HIS A 455 -32.59 5.35 -33.66
CA HIS A 455 -31.67 6.03 -32.76
C HIS A 455 -30.31 5.34 -32.65
N ASN A 456 -29.90 4.61 -33.68
CA ASN A 456 -28.62 3.89 -33.71
C ASN A 456 -27.39 4.78 -33.44
N GLY A 457 -27.45 6.10 -33.69
CA GLY A 457 -26.39 7.07 -33.40
C GLY A 457 -26.52 7.80 -32.05
N CYS A 458 -27.63 7.60 -31.35
CA CYS A 458 -27.92 8.21 -30.05
C CYS A 458 -27.55 7.19 -28.98
N GLY A 459 -26.34 7.31 -28.44
CA GLY A 459 -25.82 6.35 -27.47
C GLY A 459 -24.66 6.95 -26.71
N VAL A 460 -24.78 6.99 -25.39
CA VAL A 460 -23.78 7.60 -24.50
C VAL A 460 -22.49 6.79 -24.50
N ARG A 461 -22.58 5.45 -24.64
CA ARG A 461 -21.42 4.55 -24.65
C ARG A 461 -20.33 5.01 -25.63
N ARG A 462 -20.69 5.36 -26.86
CA ARG A 462 -19.73 5.73 -27.91
C ARG A 462 -18.99 7.04 -27.65
N ARG A 463 -19.61 7.92 -26.88
CA ARG A 463 -19.05 9.22 -26.47
C ARG A 463 -18.32 9.14 -25.13
N PHE A 464 -18.78 8.26 -24.25
CA PHE A 464 -18.25 8.07 -22.90
C PHE A 464 -16.99 7.21 -22.87
N LEU A 465 -16.90 6.15 -23.70
CA LEU A 465 -15.74 5.26 -23.69
C LEU A 465 -14.42 5.92 -24.12
N PRO A 466 -14.36 6.72 -25.21
CA PRO A 466 -13.09 7.33 -25.61
C PRO A 466 -12.41 8.17 -24.51
N PRO A 467 -13.08 9.12 -23.83
CA PRO A 467 -12.45 9.87 -22.74
C PRO A 467 -12.13 8.99 -21.53
N LEU A 468 -12.92 7.93 -21.27
CA LEU A 468 -12.59 6.94 -20.23
C LEU A 468 -11.32 6.15 -20.58
N ASP A 469 -11.13 5.76 -21.84
CA ASP A 469 -9.91 5.12 -22.34
C ASP A 469 -8.70 6.08 -22.24
N CYS A 470 -8.91 7.40 -22.39
CA CYS A 470 -7.87 8.40 -22.13
C CYS A 470 -7.41 8.36 -20.66
N ILE A 471 -8.34 8.25 -19.70
CA ILE A 471 -8.03 8.13 -18.27
C ILE A 471 -7.31 6.80 -18.00
N GLU A 472 -7.84 5.70 -18.53
CA GLU A 472 -7.29 4.35 -18.37
C GLU A 472 -5.84 4.27 -18.86
N ARG A 473 -5.50 4.95 -19.96
CA ARG A 473 -4.12 5.01 -20.48
C ARG A 473 -3.11 5.50 -19.45
N PHE A 474 -3.45 6.49 -18.64
CA PHE A 474 -2.55 7.02 -17.61
C PHE A 474 -2.57 6.18 -16.33
N VAL A 475 -3.74 5.63 -15.98
CA VAL A 475 -3.92 4.74 -14.83
C VAL A 475 -3.22 3.39 -15.03
N GLY A 476 -3.23 2.85 -16.25
CA GLY A 476 -2.68 1.54 -16.58
C GLY A 476 -1.26 1.55 -17.17
N ASP A 477 -0.59 2.71 -17.22
CA ASP A 477 0.75 2.81 -17.82
C ASP A 477 1.78 2.03 -16.98
N ALA A 478 2.55 1.16 -17.65
CA ALA A 478 3.54 0.29 -17.03
C ALA A 478 4.65 1.04 -16.25
N ARG A 479 4.83 2.35 -16.48
CA ARG A 479 5.80 3.20 -15.76
C ARG A 479 5.24 3.75 -14.44
N GLY A 480 3.96 3.56 -14.16
CA GLY A 480 3.33 4.05 -12.93
C GLY A 480 3.29 5.58 -12.86
N LEU A 481 2.67 6.21 -13.86
CA LEU A 481 2.67 7.68 -14.05
C LEU A 481 2.05 8.49 -12.90
N LEU A 482 1.26 7.84 -12.04
CA LEU A 482 0.69 8.47 -10.85
C LEU A 482 1.64 8.43 -9.65
N GLY A 483 2.68 7.59 -9.71
CA GLY A 483 3.63 7.36 -8.63
C GLY A 483 4.56 8.55 -8.38
N ILE A 484 5.21 8.53 -7.21
CA ILE A 484 6.14 9.58 -6.82
C ILE A 484 7.52 9.32 -7.42
N GLU A 485 8.03 10.29 -8.16
CA GLU A 485 9.41 10.29 -8.64
C GLU A 485 10.34 10.68 -7.48
N LEU A 486 10.97 9.69 -6.85
CA LEU A 486 11.80 9.92 -5.66
C LEU A 486 13.05 10.79 -5.95
N GLN A 487 13.50 10.90 -7.21
CA GLN A 487 14.60 11.82 -7.59
C GLN A 487 14.23 13.29 -7.43
N ASP A 488 12.97 13.64 -7.73
CA ASP A 488 12.45 15.01 -7.68
C ASP A 488 11.71 15.31 -6.36
N TRP A 489 11.72 14.36 -5.43
CA TRP A 489 10.99 14.43 -4.18
C TRP A 489 11.84 15.06 -3.08
N ASP A 490 11.54 16.32 -2.75
CA ASP A 490 12.14 17.02 -1.63
C ASP A 490 11.16 17.14 -0.45
N ASN A 491 11.40 16.29 0.56
CA ASN A 491 10.66 16.26 1.81
C ASN A 491 10.64 17.59 2.56
N LYS A 492 11.75 18.35 2.51
CA LYS A 492 11.91 19.58 3.29
C LYS A 492 11.11 20.73 2.70
N ASN A 493 10.93 20.71 1.39
CA ASN A 493 10.26 21.75 0.65
C ASN A 493 8.83 21.39 0.25
N TRP A 494 8.31 20.23 0.66
CA TRP A 494 6.92 19.84 0.41
C TRP A 494 5.94 20.85 1.07
N PRO A 495 4.87 21.31 0.38
CA PRO A 495 4.35 20.87 -0.92
C PRO A 495 4.95 21.55 -2.16
N SER A 496 5.99 22.36 -2.00
CA SER A 496 6.67 23.08 -3.09
C SER A 496 7.70 22.23 -3.85
N SER A 497 7.76 20.91 -3.59
CA SER A 497 8.64 20.01 -4.34
C SER A 497 8.24 19.96 -5.82
N SER A 498 9.22 19.85 -6.72
CA SER A 498 8.99 19.85 -8.16
C SER A 498 8.16 18.65 -8.64
N GLY A 499 8.24 17.53 -7.90
CA GLY A 499 7.44 16.33 -8.14
C GLY A 499 6.01 16.39 -7.61
N SER A 500 5.65 17.34 -6.74
CA SER A 500 4.34 17.36 -6.07
C SER A 500 3.21 17.90 -6.95
N TRP A 501 2.08 17.20 -6.98
CA TRP A 501 0.85 17.67 -7.62
C TRP A 501 0.18 18.78 -6.79
N ALA A 502 0.44 18.80 -5.47
CA ALA A 502 -0.03 19.86 -4.59
C ALA A 502 0.73 21.19 -4.79
N ASN A 503 1.89 21.17 -5.44
CA ASN A 503 2.66 22.38 -5.72
C ASN A 503 1.85 23.40 -6.54
N ARG A 504 1.62 24.57 -5.94
CA ARG A 504 0.85 25.67 -6.55
C ARG A 504 1.70 26.57 -7.46
N SER A 505 3.03 26.46 -7.40
CA SER A 505 3.96 27.20 -8.26
C SER A 505 4.10 26.60 -9.67
N LEU A 506 3.72 25.33 -9.83
CA LEU A 506 3.70 24.65 -11.13
C LEU A 506 2.50 25.09 -11.96
N ARG A 507 2.66 25.11 -13.29
CA ARG A 507 1.54 25.36 -14.20
C ARG A 507 0.43 24.33 -14.00
N ARG A 508 -0.82 24.78 -14.06
CA ARG A 508 -2.01 23.92 -14.03
C ARG A 508 -2.84 24.21 -15.26
N ALA A 509 -3.41 23.16 -15.85
CA ALA A 509 -4.41 23.33 -16.89
C ALA A 509 -5.65 23.98 -16.27
N ARG A 510 -6.00 25.17 -16.73
CA ARG A 510 -7.30 25.78 -16.44
C ARG A 510 -8.39 25.05 -17.22
N VAL A 511 -8.08 24.75 -18.47
CA VAL A 511 -8.91 23.96 -19.38
C VAL A 511 -7.99 22.96 -20.08
N ILE A 512 -8.44 21.72 -20.20
CA ILE A 512 -7.80 20.70 -21.03
C ILE A 512 -8.82 20.15 -22.02
N ASP A 513 -8.41 20.05 -23.27
CA ASP A 513 -9.22 19.53 -24.35
C ASP A 513 -8.89 18.05 -24.55
N ILE A 514 -9.94 17.24 -24.52
CA ILE A 514 -9.86 15.79 -24.65
C ILE A 514 -10.71 15.43 -25.86
N HIS A 515 -10.05 14.81 -26.83
CA HIS A 515 -10.72 14.33 -28.03
C HIS A 515 -10.41 12.85 -28.21
N LEU A 516 -11.47 12.06 -28.36
CA LEU A 516 -11.38 10.61 -28.36
C LEU A 516 -10.66 10.11 -27.10
N SER A 517 -9.54 9.41 -27.25
CA SER A 517 -8.77 8.77 -26.18
C SER A 517 -7.46 9.49 -25.85
N ARG A 518 -7.33 10.79 -26.19
CA ARG A 518 -6.10 11.56 -26.00
C ARG A 518 -6.38 13.00 -25.60
N ILE A 519 -5.41 13.60 -24.91
CA ILE A 519 -5.32 15.04 -24.72
C ILE A 519 -5.02 15.66 -26.09
N SER A 520 -5.93 16.48 -26.62
CA SER A 520 -5.76 17.15 -27.91
C SER A 520 -5.02 18.47 -27.73
N SER A 521 -5.35 19.24 -26.70
CA SER A 521 -4.78 20.55 -26.45
C SER A 521 -4.90 20.99 -24.98
N VAL A 522 -4.05 21.93 -24.56
CA VAL A 522 -4.14 22.60 -23.25
C VAL A 522 -4.27 24.11 -23.51
N PRO A 523 -5.46 24.61 -23.86
CA PRO A 523 -5.63 25.96 -24.41
C PRO A 523 -5.41 27.06 -23.36
N ALA A 524 -5.64 26.74 -22.07
CA ALA A 524 -5.49 27.70 -20.99
C ALA A 524 -4.68 27.09 -19.83
N MET A 525 -3.56 27.70 -19.49
CA MET A 525 -2.73 27.35 -18.34
C MET A 525 -2.69 28.47 -17.30
N SER A 526 -2.42 28.13 -16.04
CA SER A 526 -2.02 29.12 -15.04
C SER A 526 -0.58 29.59 -15.27
N SER A 527 -0.24 30.77 -14.74
CA SER A 527 1.15 31.19 -14.57
C SER A 527 1.88 30.19 -13.66
N GLY A 528 3.12 29.84 -14.01
CA GLY A 528 3.94 28.91 -13.24
C GLY A 528 5.14 28.39 -14.02
N LEU A 529 6.01 27.67 -13.33
CA LEU A 529 7.15 26.99 -13.94
C LEU A 529 6.67 25.85 -14.85
N SER A 530 7.25 25.76 -16.05
CA SER A 530 6.98 24.68 -16.99
C SER A 530 7.93 23.52 -16.72
N ARG A 531 7.40 22.29 -16.59
CA ARG A 531 8.20 21.08 -16.72
C ARG A 531 8.31 20.71 -18.21
N SER A 532 9.28 19.85 -18.54
CA SER A 532 9.35 19.22 -19.86
C SER A 532 8.05 18.47 -20.15
N SER A 533 7.58 18.47 -21.40
CA SER A 533 6.38 17.72 -21.81
C SER A 533 6.66 16.21 -21.72
N SER A 534 6.48 15.65 -20.54
CA SER A 534 6.55 14.22 -20.26
C SER A 534 5.15 13.61 -20.13
N GLN A 535 5.06 12.29 -20.14
CA GLN A 535 3.76 11.61 -19.98
C GLN A 535 3.24 11.77 -18.54
N GLU A 536 4.14 11.88 -17.57
CA GLU A 536 3.89 12.15 -16.16
C GLU A 536 3.32 13.55 -15.97
N GLU A 537 3.87 14.55 -16.69
CA GLU A 537 3.33 15.91 -16.70
C GLU A 537 1.95 15.97 -17.37
N ASN A 538 1.73 15.24 -18.46
CA ASN A 538 0.41 15.12 -19.08
C ASN A 538 -0.61 14.47 -18.14
N ALA A 539 -0.23 13.43 -17.40
CA ALA A 539 -1.07 12.84 -16.36
C ALA A 539 -1.43 13.88 -15.29
N ARG A 540 -0.42 14.60 -14.76
CA ARG A 540 -0.64 15.66 -13.77
C ARG A 540 -1.59 16.73 -14.30
N LEU A 541 -1.38 17.23 -15.51
CA LEU A 541 -2.24 18.25 -16.12
C LEU A 541 -3.67 17.75 -16.29
N LEU A 542 -3.86 16.51 -16.77
CA LEU A 542 -5.19 15.90 -16.89
C LEU A 542 -5.88 15.78 -15.53
N PHE A 543 -5.23 15.23 -14.51
CA PHE A 543 -5.87 14.92 -13.23
C PHE A 543 -6.01 16.15 -12.31
N THR A 544 -5.19 17.18 -12.49
CA THR A 544 -5.26 18.43 -11.70
C THR A 544 -5.94 19.59 -12.43
N ALA A 545 -6.45 19.37 -13.65
CA ALA A 545 -7.15 20.39 -14.43
C ALA A 545 -8.36 20.97 -13.68
N LYS A 546 -8.58 22.28 -13.81
CA LYS A 546 -9.77 22.95 -13.26
C LYS A 546 -11.04 22.61 -14.06
N LYS A 547 -10.93 22.50 -15.39
CA LYS A 547 -12.01 22.13 -16.31
C LYS A 547 -11.47 21.18 -17.37
N ARG A 548 -12.28 20.18 -17.74
CA ARG A 548 -12.01 19.23 -18.84
C ARG A 548 -13.11 19.36 -19.88
N ASN A 549 -12.72 19.62 -21.12
CA ASN A 549 -13.62 19.58 -22.26
C ASN A 549 -13.55 18.16 -22.84
N TRP A 550 -14.52 17.33 -22.48
CA TRP A 550 -14.51 15.89 -22.80
C TRP A 550 -14.83 15.55 -24.26
N GLU A 551 -15.26 16.54 -25.04
CA GLU A 551 -15.68 16.40 -26.45
C GLU A 551 -15.17 17.57 -27.31
N ALA A 552 -13.94 18.02 -27.04
CA ALA A 552 -13.32 19.15 -27.72
C ALA A 552 -12.94 18.88 -29.18
#